data_AF-A0A5P0YJC3-F1
#
_entry.id   AF-A0A5P0YJC3-F1
#
_cell.length_a   1.000
_cell.length_b   1.000
_cell.length_c   1.000
_cell.angle_alpha   90.00
_cell.angle_beta   90.00
_cell.angle_gamma   90.00
#
_symmetry.space_group_name_H-M   'P 1'
#
loop_
_entity.id
_entity.type
_entity.pdbx_description
1 polymer ?
#
loop_
_entity_poly.entity_id
_entity_poly.type
_entity_poly.pdbx_seq_one_letter_code
_entity_poly.pdbx_strand_id
1 'polypeptide(L)'
;MTESTSVGQSAPTICPVLLYRDAKAAISTLTEAFGFTADAVYEDEDGQVLHAELSFGNGAVMVGSRGGEGAFAEAMRDAGTTAVFVTVPDADAHHDRARSHGVEIIAPPTDQDYGSRDYIARDPEGNVWSFGTYTVKQGG
;
A
#
# COMPACT_ATOMS: atom_id res chain seq x y z
N MET A 1 3.28 -33.86 -19.65
CA MET A 1 3.99 -33.08 -18.61
C MET A 1 4.15 -31.68 -19.19
N THR A 2 3.22 -30.78 -18.87
CA THR A 2 3.31 -29.37 -19.26
C THR A 2 3.98 -28.64 -18.12
N GLU A 3 5.21 -28.21 -18.33
CA GLU A 3 5.87 -27.22 -17.48
C GLU A 3 5.07 -25.92 -17.58
N SER A 4 4.37 -25.57 -16.51
CA SER A 4 3.89 -24.21 -16.29
C SER A 4 5.11 -23.36 -15.96
N THR A 5 5.67 -22.69 -16.96
CA THR A 5 6.65 -21.63 -16.72
C THR A 5 5.96 -20.52 -15.95
N SER A 6 6.21 -20.45 -14.64
CA SER A 6 5.93 -19.27 -13.84
C SER A 6 6.63 -18.09 -14.50
N VAL A 7 5.86 -17.18 -15.10
CA VAL A 7 6.38 -15.88 -15.50
C VAL A 7 6.79 -15.20 -14.20
N GLY A 8 8.09 -15.12 -13.94
CA GLY A 8 8.60 -14.36 -12.80
C GLY A 8 8.09 -12.94 -12.94
N GLN A 9 7.19 -12.53 -12.05
CA GLN A 9 6.74 -11.15 -11.99
C GLN A 9 7.98 -10.28 -11.80
N SER A 10 8.22 -9.35 -12.74
CA SER A 10 9.35 -8.43 -12.62
C SER A 10 9.20 -7.64 -11.33
N ALA A 11 10.27 -7.55 -10.54
CA ALA A 11 10.27 -6.76 -9.31
C ALA A 11 9.89 -5.30 -9.61
N PRO A 12 9.11 -4.64 -8.73
CA PRO A 12 8.79 -3.23 -8.89
C PRO A 12 10.07 -2.40 -8.84
N THR A 13 10.20 -1.47 -9.79
CA THR A 13 11.35 -0.54 -9.86
C THR A 13 11.11 0.75 -9.07
N ILE A 14 9.86 0.98 -8.65
CA ILE A 14 9.44 2.12 -7.83
C ILE A 14 8.65 1.57 -6.66
N CYS A 15 9.13 1.83 -5.44
CA CYS A 15 8.47 1.44 -4.19
C CYS A 15 8.44 2.67 -3.28
N PRO A 16 7.28 3.30 -2.99
CA PRO A 16 7.24 4.36 -2.00
C PRO A 16 7.57 3.78 -0.62
N VAL A 17 8.27 4.58 0.20
CA VAL A 17 8.60 4.24 1.58
C VAL A 17 7.73 5.10 2.50
N LEU A 18 6.91 4.46 3.32
CA LEU A 18 5.99 5.13 4.25
C LEU A 18 6.45 4.87 5.69
N LEU A 19 6.60 5.96 6.46
CA LEU A 19 6.96 5.88 7.88
C LEU A 19 5.75 6.15 8.78
N TYR A 20 5.50 5.22 9.70
CA TYR A 20 4.37 5.23 10.62
C TYR A 20 4.85 5.36 12.07
N ARG A 21 4.06 6.00 12.93
CA ARG A 21 4.22 5.93 14.39
C ARG A 21 3.88 4.53 14.93
N ASP A 22 2.88 3.87 14.34
CA ASP A 22 2.51 2.48 14.62
C ASP A 22 2.53 1.66 13.32
N ALA A 23 3.73 1.25 12.93
CA ALA A 23 3.94 0.48 11.71
C ALA A 23 3.24 -0.88 11.74
N LYS A 24 3.03 -1.49 12.92
CA LYS A 24 2.32 -2.78 13.04
C LYS A 24 0.83 -2.61 12.75
N ALA A 25 0.19 -1.59 13.30
CA ALA A 25 -1.20 -1.27 12.98
C ALA A 25 -1.37 -0.90 11.49
N ALA A 26 -0.40 -0.19 10.92
CA ALA A 26 -0.38 0.09 9.49
C ALA A 26 -0.29 -1.19 8.66
N ILE A 27 0.67 -2.09 8.93
CA ILE A 27 0.82 -3.37 8.22
C ILE A 27 -0.46 -4.21 8.33
N SER A 28 -1.09 -4.29 9.51
CA SER A 28 -2.37 -4.99 9.69
C SER A 28 -3.46 -4.37 8.81
N THR A 29 -3.60 -3.04 8.78
CA THR A 29 -4.57 -2.37 7.89
C THR A 29 -4.29 -2.66 6.42
N LEU A 30 -3.04 -2.50 5.97
CA LEU A 30 -2.66 -2.69 4.56
C LEU A 30 -2.89 -4.14 4.12
N THR A 31 -2.63 -5.12 4.98
CA THR A 31 -2.79 -6.55 4.65
C THR A 31 -4.24 -7.02 4.78
N GLU A 32 -4.89 -6.76 5.91
CA GLU A 32 -6.23 -7.24 6.22
C GLU A 32 -7.31 -6.48 5.43
N ALA A 33 -7.25 -5.14 5.45
CA ALA A 33 -8.27 -4.30 4.81
C ALA A 33 -8.00 -4.08 3.33
N PHE A 34 -6.77 -3.77 2.95
CA PHE A 34 -6.40 -3.45 1.55
C PHE A 34 -5.81 -4.64 0.77
N GLY A 35 -5.61 -5.79 1.39
CA GLY A 35 -5.20 -6.99 0.66
C GLY A 35 -3.77 -7.04 0.17
N PHE A 36 -2.87 -6.23 0.74
CA PHE A 36 -1.44 -6.41 0.54
C PHE A 36 -0.96 -7.73 1.13
N THR A 37 0.14 -8.25 0.60
CA THR A 37 0.88 -9.38 1.17
C THR A 37 2.12 -8.87 1.88
N ALA A 38 2.36 -9.27 3.13
CA ALA A 38 3.61 -9.00 3.81
C ALA A 38 4.67 -10.03 3.39
N ASP A 39 5.59 -9.63 2.53
CA ASP A 39 6.66 -10.51 2.03
C ASP A 39 7.80 -10.62 3.04
N ALA A 40 8.10 -9.54 3.74
CA ALA A 40 9.08 -9.50 4.82
C ALA A 40 8.72 -8.43 5.86
N VAL A 41 8.98 -8.72 7.13
CA VAL A 41 8.90 -7.77 8.24
C VAL A 41 10.12 -7.98 9.12
N TYR A 42 10.95 -6.95 9.26
CA TYR A 42 12.15 -6.93 10.08
C TYR A 42 11.93 -6.00 11.27
N GLU A 43 12.01 -6.59 12.47
CA GLU A 43 11.82 -5.89 13.74
C GLU A 43 13.12 -5.85 14.54
N ASP A 44 13.27 -4.84 15.39
CA ASP A 44 14.30 -4.84 16.45
C ASP A 44 13.86 -5.65 17.68
N GLU A 45 14.70 -5.66 18.71
CA GLU A 45 14.45 -6.39 19.97
C GLU A 45 13.25 -5.84 20.75
N ASP A 46 12.90 -4.57 20.55
CA ASP A 46 11.75 -3.90 21.17
C ASP A 46 10.46 -4.06 20.33
N GLY A 47 10.55 -4.74 19.19
CA GLY A 47 9.43 -4.98 18.28
C GLY A 47 9.05 -3.77 17.42
N GLN A 48 9.92 -2.78 17.27
CA GLN A 48 9.75 -1.72 16.28
C GLN A 48 10.03 -2.26 14.88
N VAL A 49 9.17 -1.92 13.92
CA VAL A 49 9.39 -2.31 12.52
C VAL A 49 10.47 -1.40 11.94
N LEU A 50 11.66 -1.97 11.70
CA LEU A 50 12.76 -1.26 11.05
C LEU A 50 12.52 -1.16 9.54
N HIS A 51 12.02 -2.24 8.95
CA HIS A 51 11.74 -2.35 7.52
C HIS A 51 10.71 -3.47 7.28
N ALA A 52 9.75 -3.22 6.40
CA ALA A 52 8.81 -4.22 5.92
C ALA A 52 8.55 -4.01 4.43
N GLU A 53 8.34 -5.11 3.72
CA GLU A 53 8.06 -5.16 2.29
C GLU A 53 6.65 -5.71 2.10
N LEU A 54 5.76 -4.88 1.55
CA LEU A 54 4.38 -5.29 1.28
C LEU A 54 4.10 -5.22 -0.23
N SER A 55 3.73 -6.33 -0.84
CA SER A 55 3.37 -6.39 -2.26
C SER A 55 1.86 -6.35 -2.50
N PHE A 56 1.50 -5.82 -3.67
CA PHE A 56 0.15 -5.91 -4.24
C PHE A 56 0.26 -6.03 -5.76
N GLY A 57 -0.12 -7.19 -6.30
CA GLY A 57 0.06 -7.48 -7.72
C GLY A 57 1.54 -7.50 -8.11
N ASN A 58 1.97 -6.56 -8.95
CA ASN A 58 3.38 -6.36 -9.33
C ASN A 58 4.00 -5.09 -8.71
N GLY A 59 3.26 -4.38 -7.85
CA GLY A 59 3.73 -3.23 -7.09
C GLY A 59 4.16 -3.63 -5.68
N ALA A 60 4.91 -2.75 -5.02
CA ALA A 60 5.23 -2.89 -3.61
C ALA A 60 5.29 -1.52 -2.92
N VAL A 61 5.07 -1.53 -1.62
CA VAL A 61 5.34 -0.42 -0.71
C VAL A 61 6.28 -0.90 0.39
N MET A 62 7.21 -0.03 0.80
CA MET A 62 8.08 -0.31 1.93
C MET A 62 7.57 0.47 3.15
N VAL A 63 7.57 -0.18 4.31
CA VAL A 63 7.03 0.36 5.55
C VAL A 63 8.10 0.35 6.64
N GLY A 64 8.17 1.40 7.43
CA GLY A 64 9.05 1.48 8.60
C GLY A 64 8.45 2.33 9.71
N SER A 65 9.08 2.29 10.88
CA SER A 65 8.67 3.10 12.03
C SER A 65 9.33 4.48 11.99
N ARG A 66 8.60 5.52 12.41
CA ARG A 66 9.14 6.87 12.61
C ARG A 66 10.08 6.89 13.82
N GLY A 67 11.01 7.85 13.81
CA GLY A 67 11.92 8.06 14.93
C GLY A 67 13.16 7.15 14.93
N GLY A 68 13.39 6.42 13.83
CA GLY A 68 14.66 5.72 13.60
C GLY A 68 15.84 6.68 13.40
N GLU A 69 17.03 6.10 13.26
CA GLU A 69 18.27 6.84 13.08
C GLU A 69 18.74 6.87 11.60
N GLY A 70 19.68 7.77 11.30
CA GLY A 70 20.34 7.84 9.99
C GLY A 70 19.69 8.81 9.01
N ALA A 71 20.38 9.04 7.88
CA ALA A 71 20.05 10.14 6.97
C ALA A 71 18.62 10.07 6.39
N PHE A 72 18.09 8.85 6.15
CA PHE A 72 16.72 8.68 5.65
C PHE A 72 15.67 9.08 6.70
N ALA A 73 15.81 8.58 7.93
CA ALA A 73 14.88 8.89 9.01
C ALA A 73 14.91 10.39 9.35
N GLU A 74 16.10 11.01 9.34
CA GLU A 74 16.26 12.45 9.51
C GLU A 74 15.56 13.26 8.41
N ALA A 75 15.74 12.87 7.14
CA ALA A 75 15.11 13.54 6.01
C ALA A 75 13.57 13.38 6.00
N MET A 76 13.07 12.27 6.55
CA MET A 76 11.64 11.95 6.63
C MET A 76 11.00 12.34 7.97
N ARG A 77 11.74 12.96 8.90
CA ARG A 77 11.27 13.29 10.26
C ARG A 77 9.96 14.07 10.23
N ASP A 78 9.90 15.09 9.38
CA ASP A 78 8.75 15.99 9.22
C ASP A 78 7.91 15.64 7.98
N ALA A 79 8.04 14.41 7.46
CA ALA A 79 7.26 13.97 6.32
C ALA A 79 5.76 14.03 6.63
N GLY A 80 5.02 14.67 5.71
CA GLY A 80 3.58 14.76 5.76
C GLY A 80 2.88 13.51 5.20
N THR A 81 1.59 13.68 4.95
CA THR A 81 0.72 12.68 4.33
C THR A 81 1.20 12.27 2.94
N THR A 82 1.25 10.96 2.66
CA THR A 82 1.48 10.41 1.32
C THR A 82 0.15 10.06 0.65
N ALA A 83 0.11 10.09 -0.68
CA ALA A 83 -0.99 9.52 -1.47
C ALA A 83 -0.46 8.39 -2.38
N VAL A 84 -1.14 7.24 -2.38
CA VAL A 84 -0.80 6.09 -3.23
C VAL A 84 -2.04 5.68 -4.02
N PHE A 85 -1.88 5.45 -5.33
CA PHE A 85 -2.91 4.87 -6.18
C PHE A 85 -2.60 3.39 -6.42
N VAL A 86 -3.60 2.52 -6.21
CA VAL A 86 -3.50 1.07 -6.40
C VAL A 86 -4.54 0.64 -7.42
N THR A 87 -4.08 0.00 -8.50
CA THR A 87 -4.99 -0.56 -9.50
C THR A 87 -5.61 -1.84 -8.96
N VAL A 88 -6.95 -1.89 -8.93
CA VAL A 88 -7.73 -3.05 -8.51
C VAL A 88 -8.69 -3.47 -9.63
N PRO A 89 -8.99 -4.77 -9.78
CA PRO A 89 -9.91 -5.24 -10.82
C PRO A 89 -11.37 -4.84 -10.56
N ASP A 90 -11.73 -4.64 -9.28
CA ASP A 90 -13.09 -4.30 -8.84
C ASP A 90 -13.00 -3.36 -7.63
N ALA A 91 -13.31 -2.08 -7.85
CA ALA A 91 -13.23 -1.05 -6.81
C ALA A 91 -14.36 -1.16 -5.77
N ASP A 92 -15.56 -1.64 -6.14
CA ASP A 92 -16.67 -1.80 -5.20
C ASP A 92 -16.40 -2.94 -4.23
N ALA A 93 -15.98 -4.10 -4.74
CA ALA A 93 -15.64 -5.25 -3.91
C ALA A 93 -14.46 -4.93 -2.96
N HIS A 94 -13.46 -4.19 -3.45
CA HIS A 94 -12.32 -3.77 -2.65
C HIS A 94 -12.73 -2.74 -1.58
N HIS A 95 -13.59 -1.78 -1.94
CA HIS A 95 -14.19 -0.83 -0.99
C HIS A 95 -14.96 -1.54 0.13
N ASP A 96 -15.80 -2.53 -0.20
CA ASP A 96 -16.62 -3.24 0.78
C ASP A 96 -15.74 -4.03 1.78
N ARG A 97 -14.63 -4.59 1.29
CA ARG A 97 -13.61 -5.19 2.15
C ARG A 97 -12.96 -4.15 3.07
N ALA A 98 -12.50 -3.02 2.54
CA ALA A 98 -11.86 -1.99 3.35
C ALA A 98 -12.81 -1.47 4.44
N ARG A 99 -14.07 -1.22 4.07
CA ARG A 99 -15.12 -0.76 4.99
C ARG A 99 -15.43 -1.80 6.07
N SER A 100 -15.46 -3.09 5.76
CA SER A 100 -15.74 -4.14 6.75
C SER A 100 -14.63 -4.27 7.82
N HIS A 101 -13.42 -3.82 7.51
CA HIS A 101 -12.30 -3.72 8.44
C HIS A 101 -12.21 -2.36 9.17
N GLY A 102 -13.22 -1.49 9.01
CA GLY A 102 -13.31 -0.23 9.75
C GLY A 102 -12.42 0.90 9.20
N VAL A 103 -11.89 0.77 7.98
CA VAL A 103 -11.13 1.84 7.34
C VAL A 103 -12.03 3.05 7.05
N GLU A 104 -11.51 4.27 7.27
CA GLU A 104 -12.20 5.50 6.91
C GLU A 104 -12.28 5.66 5.38
N ILE A 105 -13.49 5.69 4.83
CA ILE A 105 -13.73 5.98 3.42
C ILE A 105 -13.92 7.50 3.24
N ILE A 106 -12.97 8.14 2.56
CA ILE A 106 -13.00 9.57 2.23
C ILE A 106 -14.01 9.82 1.10
N ALA A 107 -13.98 8.97 0.07
CA ALA A 107 -14.89 9.05 -1.07
C ALA A 107 -15.32 7.64 -1.51
N PRO A 108 -16.64 7.37 -1.68
CA PRO A 108 -17.12 6.06 -2.10
C PRO A 108 -16.81 5.79 -3.59
N PRO A 109 -16.92 4.53 -4.05
CA PRO A 109 -16.75 4.15 -5.45
C PRO A 109 -17.55 5.03 -6.40
N THR A 110 -16.85 5.77 -7.27
CA THR A 110 -17.42 6.75 -8.20
C THR A 110 -16.78 6.58 -9.57
N ASP A 111 -17.60 6.61 -10.63
CA ASP A 111 -17.11 6.59 -12.01
C ASP A 111 -16.43 7.92 -12.35
N GLN A 112 -15.30 7.84 -13.02
CA GLN A 112 -14.42 8.97 -13.33
C GLN A 112 -14.42 9.25 -14.84
N ASP A 113 -14.21 10.52 -15.22
CA ASP A 113 -14.20 10.96 -16.63
C ASP A 113 -13.17 10.24 -17.51
N TYR A 114 -12.09 9.72 -16.91
CA TYR A 114 -11.04 8.94 -17.58
C TYR A 114 -11.36 7.44 -17.67
N GLY A 115 -12.61 7.04 -17.41
CA GLY A 115 -13.10 5.67 -17.58
C GLY A 115 -12.71 4.70 -16.47
N SER A 116 -12.31 5.22 -15.30
CA SER A 116 -12.04 4.42 -14.11
C SER A 116 -13.20 4.45 -13.13
N ARG A 117 -13.28 3.45 -12.27
CA ARG A 117 -14.13 3.46 -11.08
C ARG A 117 -13.25 3.43 -9.85
N ASP A 118 -13.32 4.49 -9.04
CA ASP A 118 -12.35 4.76 -7.99
C ASP A 118 -13.02 5.04 -6.64
N TYR A 119 -12.34 4.67 -5.56
CA TYR A 119 -12.68 5.13 -4.21
C TYR A 119 -11.42 5.57 -3.46
N ILE A 120 -11.61 6.38 -2.43
CA ILE A 120 -10.52 6.94 -1.63
C ILE A 120 -10.72 6.54 -0.16
N ALA A 121 -9.68 6.00 0.46
CA ALA A 121 -9.61 5.66 1.87
C ALA A 121 -8.47 6.40 2.59
N ARG A 122 -8.60 6.54 3.90
CA ARG A 122 -7.55 7.03 4.80
C ARG A 122 -7.08 5.89 5.70
N ASP A 123 -5.77 5.72 5.80
CA ASP A 123 -5.19 4.80 6.78
C ASP A 123 -5.16 5.41 8.20
N PRO A 124 -4.80 4.64 9.25
CA PRO A 124 -4.85 5.11 10.64
C PRO A 124 -4.00 6.36 10.95
N GLU A 125 -3.00 6.67 10.12
CA GLU A 125 -2.11 7.81 10.34
C GLU A 125 -2.27 8.93 9.33
N GLY A 126 -3.26 8.80 8.44
CA GLY A 126 -3.70 9.85 7.56
C GLY A 126 -3.22 9.74 6.13
N ASN A 127 -2.45 8.71 5.74
CA ASN A 127 -2.11 8.54 4.33
C ASN A 127 -3.35 8.22 3.51
N VAL A 128 -3.35 8.71 2.28
CA VAL A 128 -4.46 8.60 1.36
C VAL A 128 -4.20 7.47 0.39
N TRP A 129 -5.13 6.53 0.34
CA TRP A 129 -5.08 5.39 -0.56
C TRP A 129 -6.24 5.50 -1.54
N SER A 130 -5.91 5.68 -2.82
CA SER A 130 -6.88 5.63 -3.91
C SER A 130 -6.82 4.25 -4.55
N PHE A 131 -7.98 3.62 -4.72
CA PHE A 131 -8.08 2.34 -5.41
C PHE A 131 -8.99 2.52 -6.61
N GLY A 132 -8.56 2.02 -7.76
CA GLY A 132 -9.33 2.21 -8.98
C GLY A 132 -9.02 1.22 -10.08
N THR A 133 -9.88 1.18 -11.09
CA THR A 133 -9.73 0.28 -12.24
C THR A 133 -8.81 0.84 -13.34
N TYR A 134 -8.25 2.02 -13.14
CA TYR A 134 -7.32 2.65 -14.06
C TYR A 134 -5.99 1.90 -14.08
N THR A 135 -5.56 1.50 -15.27
CA THR A 135 -4.23 0.93 -15.50
C THR A 135 -3.33 1.98 -16.11
N VAL A 136 -2.24 2.33 -15.41
CA VAL A 136 -1.17 3.16 -15.98
C VAL A 136 -0.54 2.40 -17.14
N LYS A 137 -0.68 2.92 -18.35
CA LYS A 137 -0.02 2.34 -19.52
C LYS A 137 1.47 2.64 -19.44
N GLN A 138 2.29 1.62 -19.27
CA GLN A 138 3.73 1.76 -19.49
C GLN A 138 4.00 1.71 -21.00
N GLY A 139 4.78 2.66 -21.50
CA GLY A 139 5.19 2.67 -22.91
C GLY A 139 5.97 1.39 -23.25
N GLY A 140 5.57 0.73 -24.32
CA GLY A 140 6.32 -0.40 -24.90
C GLY A 140 7.47 0.06 -25.78
#